data_AF-A0A914RIM9-F1
#
_entry.id   AF-A0A914RIM9-F1
#
_cell.length_a   1.000
_cell.length_b   1.000
_cell.length_c   1.000
_cell.angle_alpha   90.00
_cell.angle_beta   90.00
_cell.angle_gamma   90.00
#
_symmetry.space_group_name_H-M   'P 1'
#
loop_
_entity.id
_entity.type
_entity.pdbx_description
1 polymer ?
#
loop_
_entity_poly.entity_id
_entity_poly.type
_entity_poly.pdbx_seq_one_letter_code
_entity_poly.pdbx_strand_id
1 'polypeptide(L)'
;MRVGARDRDVLELLGDITVESVQDELIGETVEQFGKLDILVNNHGGGEFERDENGNLRMAVYDSVMNTNFKRYALHYISYL
;
A
#
# COMPACT_ATOMS: atom_id res chain seq x y z
N MET A 1 -28.27 -18.33 -4.79
CA MET A 1 -27.03 -18.54 -4.02
C MET A 1 -26.24 -17.23 -4.12
N ARG A 2 -25.98 -16.52 -3.00
CA ARG A 2 -25.15 -15.31 -3.04
C ARG A 2 -23.69 -15.78 -3.05
N VAL A 3 -23.03 -15.62 -4.19
CA VAL A 3 -21.62 -15.97 -4.39
C VAL A 3 -20.78 -14.72 -4.07
N GLY A 4 -19.73 -14.88 -3.25
CA GLY A 4 -18.87 -13.78 -2.80
C GLY A 4 -18.93 -13.51 -1.29
N ALA A 5 -18.17 -12.52 -0.84
CA ALA A 5 -18.09 -12.12 0.57
C ALA A 5 -19.42 -11.57 1.11
N ARG A 6 -19.67 -11.76 2.41
CA ARG A 6 -20.75 -11.05 3.12
C ARG A 6 -20.24 -9.67 3.53
N ASP A 7 -21.17 -8.76 3.82
CA ASP A 7 -20.80 -7.37 4.12
C ASP A 7 -19.89 -7.29 5.36
N ARG A 8 -20.10 -8.16 6.36
CA ARG A 8 -19.22 -8.29 7.54
C ARG A 8 -17.82 -8.83 7.26
N ASP A 9 -17.64 -9.50 6.12
CA ASP A 9 -16.37 -10.08 5.71
C ASP A 9 -15.54 -9.07 4.88
N VAL A 10 -16.01 -7.82 4.76
CA VAL A 10 -15.35 -6.73 4.04
C VAL A 10 -15.18 -5.56 5.02
N LEU A 11 -13.97 -5.00 5.05
CA LEU A 11 -13.66 -3.76 5.74
C LEU A 11 -13.15 -2.77 4.67
N GLU A 12 -13.81 -1.62 4.56
CA GLU A 12 -13.41 -0.55 3.65
C GLU A 12 -12.84 0.61 4.47
N LEU A 13 -11.62 1.02 4.16
CA LEU A 13 -10.95 2.16 4.76
C LEU A 13 -10.50 3.10 3.64
N LEU A 14 -10.87 4.38 3.74
CA LEU A 14 -10.48 5.41 2.78
C LEU A 14 -9.26 6.15 3.32
N GLY A 15 -8.15 6.09 2.60
CA GLY A 15 -6.95 6.82 2.98
C GLY A 15 -5.86 6.76 1.92
N ASP A 16 -4.88 7.65 2.04
CA ASP A 16 -3.64 7.58 1.29
C ASP A 16 -2.69 6.60 1.99
N ILE A 17 -2.52 5.43 1.40
CA ILE A 17 -1.69 4.37 1.97
C ILE A 17 -0.22 4.76 2.07
N THR A 18 0.23 5.87 1.45
CA THR A 18 1.59 6.39 1.64
C THR A 18 1.78 7.09 3.00
N VAL A 19 0.71 7.38 3.73
CA VAL A 19 0.73 8.04 5.06
C VAL A 19 0.78 7.00 6.17
N GLU A 20 1.74 7.13 7.09
CA GLU A 20 1.98 6.18 8.18
C GLU A 20 0.75 5.93 9.06
N SER A 21 0.03 6.99 9.46
CA SER A 21 -1.17 6.85 10.28
C SER A 21 -2.29 6.05 9.61
N VAL A 22 -2.38 6.10 8.28
CA VAL A 22 -3.34 5.29 7.50
C VAL A 22 -2.90 3.82 7.49
N GLN A 23 -1.60 3.55 7.49
CA GLN A 23 -1.07 2.18 7.58
C GLN A 23 -1.34 1.60 8.97
N ASP A 24 -1.16 2.38 10.03
CA ASP A 24 -1.45 1.93 11.39
C ASP A 24 -2.95 1.68 11.59
N GLU A 25 -3.81 2.56 11.06
CA GLU A 25 -5.27 2.38 11.05
C GLU A 25 -5.67 1.10 10.29
N LEU A 26 -5.10 0.87 9.10
CA LEU A 26 -5.34 -0.34 8.32
C LEU A 26 -5.06 -1.61 9.13
N ILE A 27 -3.91 -1.68 9.81
CA ILE A 27 -3.56 -2.85 10.63
C ILE A 27 -4.49 -2.96 11.84
N GLY A 28 -4.71 -1.85 12.56
CA GLY A 28 -5.53 -1.80 13.77
C GLY A 28 -6.97 -2.25 13.52
N GLU A 29 -7.65 -1.61 12.58
CA GLU A 29 -9.06 -1.88 12.24
C GLU A 29 -9.22 -3.31 11.67
N THR A 30 -8.25 -3.79 10.89
CA THR A 30 -8.26 -5.17 10.38
C THR A 30 -8.19 -6.18 11.53
N VAL A 31 -7.28 -5.98 12.48
CA VAL A 31 -7.15 -6.85 13.65
C VAL A 31 -8.37 -6.74 14.56
N GLU A 32 -8.95 -5.55 14.72
CA GLU A 32 -10.18 -5.36 15.51
C GLU A 32 -11.38 -6.11 14.90
N GLN A 33 -11.60 -6.00 13.60
CA GLN A 33 -12.75 -6.64 12.93
C GLN A 33 -12.57 -8.16 12.71
N PHE A 34 -11.37 -8.60 12.33
CA PHE A 34 -11.12 -9.98 11.90
C PHE A 34 -10.28 -10.80 12.88
N GLY A 35 -9.73 -10.17 13.92
CA GLY A 35 -8.91 -10.78 14.96
C GLY A 35 -7.43 -10.97 14.59
N LYS A 36 -7.08 -10.86 13.30
CA LYS A 36 -5.71 -10.99 12.78
C LYS A 36 -5.61 -10.51 11.33
N LEU A 37 -4.39 -10.27 10.87
CA LEU A 37 -4.01 -10.11 9.48
C LEU A 37 -3.15 -11.30 9.05
N ASP A 38 -3.69 -12.22 8.26
CA ASP A 38 -2.94 -13.40 7.79
C ASP A 38 -2.06 -13.10 6.57
N ILE A 39 -2.56 -12.27 5.65
CA ILE A 39 -1.91 -11.98 4.37
C ILE A 39 -2.08 -10.49 4.07
N LEU A 40 -0.95 -9.80 3.88
CA LEU A 40 -0.91 -8.44 3.37
C LEU A 40 -0.54 -8.47 1.89
N VAL A 41 -1.43 -7.98 1.02
CA VAL A 41 -1.15 -7.81 -0.41
C VAL A 41 -0.87 -6.34 -0.68
N ASN A 42 0.42 -5.98 -0.81
CA ASN A 42 0.81 -4.63 -1.18
C ASN A 42 0.66 -4.41 -2.70
N ASN A 43 -0.58 -4.13 -3.14
CA ASN A 43 -0.88 -3.89 -4.56
C ASN A 43 -0.80 -2.40 -4.97
N HIS A 44 -0.56 -1.48 -4.03
CA HIS A 44 -0.44 -0.06 -4.36
C HIS A 44 0.85 0.19 -5.13
N GLY A 45 0.75 0.95 -6.22
CA GLY A 45 1.92 1.31 -7.02
C GLY A 45 1.62 2.40 -8.03
N GLY A 46 2.66 3.15 -8.38
CA GLY A 46 2.62 4.22 -9.38
C GLY A 46 3.77 4.10 -10.37
N GLY A 47 3.57 4.67 -11.56
CA GLY A 47 4.56 4.70 -12.62
C GLY A 47 4.55 6.02 -13.38
N GLU A 48 5.73 6.45 -13.81
CA GLU A 48 5.95 7.67 -14.57
C GLU A 48 7.03 7.41 -15.63
N PHE A 49 7.09 8.26 -16.66
CA PHE A 49 8.15 8.17 -17.67
C PHE A 49 9.50 8.54 -17.08
N GLU A 50 10.38 7.54 -16.96
CA GLU A 50 11.70 7.67 -16.35
C GLU A 50 12.69 8.49 -17.19
N ARG A 51 12.45 8.64 -18.48
CA ARG A 51 13.32 9.39 -19.39
C ARG A 51 12.65 10.66 -19.91
N ASP A 52 13.44 11.70 -20.10
CA ASP A 52 13.01 12.88 -20.84
C ASP A 52 13.01 12.64 -22.36
N GLU A 53 12.60 13.64 -23.12
CA GLU A 53 12.59 13.60 -24.59
C GLU A 53 13.97 13.39 -25.23
N ASN A 54 15.04 13.70 -24.51
CA ASN A 54 16.42 13.53 -24.94
C ASN A 54 17.01 12.18 -24.49
N GLY A 55 16.22 11.35 -23.80
CA GLY A 55 16.62 10.05 -23.28
C GLY A 55 17.39 10.11 -21.96
N ASN A 56 17.52 11.26 -21.30
CA ASN A 56 18.19 11.36 -20.00
C ASN A 56 17.30 10.79 -18.91
N LEU A 57 17.92 10.11 -17.94
CA LEU A 57 17.22 9.58 -16.78
C LEU A 57 16.79 10.73 -15.86
N ARG A 58 15.51 10.77 -15.53
CA ARG A 58 14.91 11.71 -14.59
C ARG A 58 15.05 11.14 -13.18
N MET A 59 16.17 11.43 -12.50
CA MET A 59 16.44 10.88 -11.16
C MET A 59 15.34 11.15 -10.13
N ALA A 60 14.69 12.31 -10.19
CA ALA A 60 13.55 12.61 -9.32
C ALA A 60 12.34 11.68 -9.56
N VAL A 61 12.12 11.22 -10.80
CA VAL A 61 11.09 10.23 -11.12
C VAL A 61 11.46 8.87 -10.58
N TYR A 62 12.73 8.46 -10.73
CA TYR A 62 13.23 7.23 -10.13
C TYR A 62 13.00 7.21 -8.61
N ASP A 63 13.41 8.28 -7.92
CA ASP A 63 13.21 8.39 -6.46
C ASP A 63 11.73 8.36 -6.09
N SER A 64 10.87 9.07 -6.84
CA SER A 64 9.42 9.05 -6.64
C SER A 64 8.85 7.63 -6.75
N VAL A 65 9.13 6.94 -7.85
CA VAL A 65 8.65 5.58 -8.13
C VAL A 65 9.15 4.59 -7.07
N MET A 66 10.43 4.67 -6.69
CA MET A 66 11.00 3.78 -5.67
C MET A 66 10.45 4.05 -4.27
N ASN A 67 10.20 5.32 -3.93
CA ASN A 67 9.58 5.67 -2.65
C ASN A 67 8.13 5.20 -2.58
N THR A 68 7.36 5.38 -3.65
CA THR A 68 5.96 4.97 -3.75
C THR A 68 5.79 3.47 -3.84
N ASN A 69 6.69 2.71 -4.47
CA ASN A 69 6.46 1.28 -4.68
C ASN A 69 7.18 0.39 -3.65
N PHE A 70 8.31 0.85 -3.09
CA PHE A 70 9.18 0.01 -2.26
C PHE A 70 9.46 0.61 -0.88
N LYS A 71 10.09 1.79 -0.84
CA LYS A 71 10.78 2.27 0.37
C LYS A 71 9.84 2.50 1.55
N ARG A 72 8.66 3.09 1.31
CA ARG A 72 7.71 3.40 2.39
C ARG A 72 7.11 2.14 3.03
N TYR A 73 6.90 1.07 2.25
CA TYR A 73 6.16 -0.11 2.72
C TYR A 73 7.04 -1.20 3.29
N ALA A 74 8.19 -1.46 2.67
CA ALA A 74 9.07 -2.54 3.10
C ALA A 74 9.57 -2.31 4.54
N LEU A 75 9.86 -1.06 4.93
CA LEU A 75 10.40 -0.77 6.25
C LEU A 75 9.32 -0.71 7.34
N HIS A 76 8.14 -0.14 7.05
CA HIS A 76 7.06 -0.02 8.04
C HIS A 76 6.50 -1.39 8.41
N TYR A 77 6.10 -2.20 7.43
CA TYR A 77 5.46 -3.49 7.72
C TYR A 77 6.41 -4.56 8.27
N ILE A 78 7.70 -4.52 7.92
CA ILE A 78 8.70 -5.39 8.56
C ILE A 78 8.81 -5.10 10.06
N SER A 79 8.54 -3.87 10.51
CA SER A 79 8.55 -3.56 11.95
C SER A 79 7.43 -4.23 12.75
N TYR A 80 6.40 -4.74 12.07
CA TYR A 80 5.29 -5.47 12.67
C TYR A 80 5.45 -7.01 12.61
N LEU A 81 6.55 -7.52 12.02
CA LEU A 81 6.91 -8.94 11.96
C LEU A 81 8.00 -9.29 12.99
#